data_AF-A0A2E3ABN8-F1
#
_entry.id   AF-A0A2E3ABN8-F1
#
_cell.length_a   1.000
_cell.length_b   1.000
_cell.length_c   1.000
_cell.angle_alpha   90.00
_cell.angle_beta   90.00
_cell.angle_gamma   90.00
#
_symmetry.space_group_name_H-M   'P 1'
#
loop_
_entity.id
_entity.type
_entity.pdbx_description
1 polymer ?
#
loop_
_entity_poly.entity_id
_entity_poly.type
_entity_poly.pdbx_seq_one_letter_code
_entity_poly.pdbx_strand_id
1 'polypeptide(L)'
;MKNLRLLPDLHRQQKIVRLDFAFDRELIALVKSQKRARWSQTQQSWYFPAKEFQLDVFYQTFEDSVLIDYSQLKKHSPVNHIIKKKIIPYEPKSIPRLSSLYREQLVLKRYSKIQ
;
A
#
# COMPACT_ATOMS: atom_id res chain seq x y z
N MET A 1 6.21 -14.55 20.39
CA MET A 1 6.52 -13.10 20.36
C MET A 1 6.11 -12.57 19.00
N LYS A 2 5.32 -11.50 18.95
CA LYS A 2 4.85 -10.88 17.71
C LYS A 2 5.96 -9.97 17.18
N ASN A 3 6.33 -10.14 15.92
CA ASN A 3 7.39 -9.36 15.28
C ASN A 3 6.78 -8.41 14.27
N LEU A 4 7.15 -7.14 14.35
CA LEU A 4 6.72 -6.11 13.42
C LEU A 4 7.95 -5.41 12.84
N ARG A 5 8.05 -5.40 11.52
CA ARG A 5 9.16 -4.78 10.79
C ARG A 5 8.69 -3.49 10.14
N LEU A 6 9.46 -2.43 10.33
CA LEU A 6 9.30 -1.16 9.66
C LEU A 6 10.24 -1.09 8.46
N LEU A 7 9.66 -1.06 7.27
CA LEU A 7 10.39 -1.02 6.01
C LEU A 7 10.20 0.32 5.33
N PRO A 8 11.28 1.07 5.00
CA PRO A 8 11.16 2.23 4.12
C PRO A 8 10.78 1.77 2.71
N ASP A 9 9.79 2.41 2.11
CA ASP A 9 9.33 2.10 0.75
C ASP A 9 8.89 3.38 0.01
N LEU A 10 8.67 3.28 -1.30
CA LEU A 10 8.22 4.35 -2.18
C LEU A 10 6.85 4.00 -2.77
N HIS A 11 5.82 4.73 -2.34
CA HIS A 11 4.47 4.59 -2.88
C HIS A 11 4.07 5.85 -3.63
N ARG A 12 3.76 5.72 -4.93
CA ARG A 12 3.38 6.85 -5.81
C ARG A 12 4.37 8.04 -5.75
N GLN A 13 5.66 7.73 -5.80
CA GLN A 13 6.76 8.71 -5.67
C GLN A 13 6.86 9.41 -4.30
N GLN A 14 6.11 8.94 -3.29
CA GLN A 14 6.20 9.43 -1.92
C GLN A 14 6.92 8.43 -1.04
N LYS A 15 7.83 8.92 -0.18
CA LYS A 15 8.48 8.10 0.84
C LYS A 15 7.45 7.69 1.87
N ILE A 16 7.36 6.39 2.13
CA ILE A 16 6.46 5.79 3.09
C ILE A 16 7.23 4.86 4.03
N VAL A 17 6.65 4.58 5.18
CA VAL A 17 7.07 3.52 6.08
C VAL A 17 5.99 2.44 6.04
N ARG A 18 6.35 1.28 5.50
CA ARG A 18 5.49 0.11 5.42
C ARG A 18 5.68 -0.76 6.66
N LEU A 19 4.57 -1.30 7.15
CA LEU A 19 4.51 -2.29 8.21
C LEU A 19 4.50 -3.69 7.60
N ASP A 20 5.48 -4.50 7.98
CA ASP A 20 5.57 -5.91 7.60
C ASP A 20 5.46 -6.78 8.87
N PHE A 21 4.36 -7.51 8.98
CA PHE A 21 4.06 -8.35 10.14
C PHE A 21 3.09 -9.47 9.73
N ALA A 22 3.09 -10.57 10.50
CA ALA A 22 2.17 -11.68 10.28
C ALA A 22 0.72 -11.25 10.57
N PHE A 23 -0.25 -11.81 9.85
CA PHE A 23 -1.66 -11.43 10.03
C PHE A 23 -2.13 -11.69 11.47
N ASP A 24 -2.39 -10.60 12.19
CA ASP A 24 -2.84 -10.61 13.58
C ASP A 24 -3.92 -9.54 13.78
N ARG A 25 -5.08 -9.96 14.28
CA ARG A 25 -6.26 -9.10 14.45
C ARG A 25 -6.04 -8.02 15.49
N GLU A 26 -5.35 -8.32 16.58
CA GLU A 26 -5.08 -7.36 17.66
C GLU A 26 -4.10 -6.30 17.17
N LEU A 27 -3.06 -6.72 16.45
CA LEU A 27 -2.06 -5.82 15.89
C LEU A 27 -2.69 -4.92 14.82
N ILE A 28 -3.55 -5.46 13.96
CA ILE A 28 -4.30 -4.67 12.98
C ILE A 28 -5.22 -3.66 13.67
N ALA A 29 -5.87 -4.03 14.77
CA ALA A 29 -6.72 -3.11 15.52
C ALA A 29 -5.90 -1.94 16.11
N LEU A 30 -4.71 -2.22 16.65
CA LEU A 30 -3.77 -1.21 17.12
C LEU A 30 -3.26 -0.31 15.98
N VAL A 31 -2.90 -0.88 14.83
CA VAL A 31 -2.48 -0.09 13.67
C VAL A 31 -3.62 0.80 13.17
N LYS A 32 -4.87 0.32 13.19
CA LYS A 32 -6.05 1.09 12.80
C LYS A 32 -6.37 2.23 13.76
N SER A 33 -6.07 2.10 15.04
CA SER A 33 -6.30 3.17 16.03
C SER A 33 -5.30 4.32 15.86
N GLN A 34 -4.14 4.07 15.25
CA GLN A 34 -3.16 5.09 14.93
C GLN A 34 -3.69 6.08 13.91
N LYS A 35 -3.47 7.37 14.18
CA LYS A 35 -3.77 8.42 13.19
C LYS A 35 -2.90 8.22 11.95
N ARG A 36 -3.51 8.40 10.77
CA ARG A 36 -2.84 8.41 9.46
C ARG A 36 -2.33 7.04 8.97
N ALA A 37 -2.74 5.94 9.61
CA ALA A 37 -2.54 4.60 9.08
C ALA A 37 -3.36 4.41 7.79
N ARG A 38 -2.72 3.89 6.75
CA ARG A 38 -3.36 3.64 5.45
C ARG A 38 -3.13 2.21 5.00
N TRP A 39 -4.14 1.60 4.41
CA TRP A 39 -4.03 0.29 3.79
C TRP A 39 -3.62 0.42 2.32
N SER A 40 -2.57 -0.30 1.92
CA SER A 40 -2.17 -0.44 0.52
C SER A 40 -2.66 -1.77 -0.02
N GLN A 41 -3.60 -1.75 -0.97
CA GLN A 41 -4.10 -2.98 -1.60
C GLN A 41 -3.01 -3.67 -2.44
N THR A 42 -2.15 -2.90 -3.11
CA THR A 42 -1.08 -3.43 -3.97
C THR A 42 0.06 -4.09 -3.18
N GLN A 43 0.30 -3.62 -1.96
CA GLN A 43 1.35 -4.18 -1.09
C GLN A 43 0.80 -5.08 0.01
N GLN A 44 -0.53 -5.18 0.10
CA GLN A 44 -1.25 -5.94 1.14
C GLN A 44 -0.74 -5.62 2.55
N SER A 45 -0.43 -4.35 2.79
CA SER A 45 0.25 -3.91 3.99
C SER A 45 -0.25 -2.55 4.44
N TRP A 46 -0.19 -2.31 5.74
CA TRP A 46 -0.39 -0.99 6.30
C TRP A 46 0.86 -0.13 6.08
N TYR A 47 0.66 1.17 5.86
CA TYR A 47 1.75 2.11 5.69
C TYR A 47 1.41 3.49 6.25
N PHE A 48 2.46 4.25 6.55
CA PHE A 48 2.40 5.65 6.93
C PHE A 48 3.21 6.50 5.96
N PRO A 49 2.78 7.74 5.63
CA PRO A 49 3.62 8.69 4.95
C PRO A 49 4.85 9.02 5.81
N ALA A 50 6.06 8.96 5.25
CA ALA A 50 7.28 9.18 6.03
C ALA A 50 7.36 10.60 6.64
N LYS A 51 6.74 11.59 6.00
CA LYS A 51 6.64 12.98 6.50
C LYS A 51 5.79 13.10 7.76
N GLU A 52 4.87 12.17 7.97
CA GLU A 52 3.86 12.22 9.02
C GLU A 52 4.07 11.14 10.09
N PHE A 53 5.07 10.28 9.88
CA PHE A 53 5.35 9.14 10.75
C PHE A 53 6.24 9.58 11.92
N GLN A 54 5.72 9.46 13.13
CA GLN A 54 6.44 9.71 14.37
C GLN A 54 6.82 8.37 15.00
N LEU A 55 8.12 8.05 14.97
CA LEU A 55 8.63 6.79 15.47
C LEU A 55 8.36 6.62 16.98
N ASP A 56 8.53 7.70 17.76
CA ASP A 56 8.40 7.66 19.22
C ASP A 56 6.98 7.30 19.67
N VAL A 57 5.97 7.97 19.08
CA VAL A 57 4.54 7.69 19.37
C VAL A 57 4.17 6.27 18.95
N PHE A 58 4.69 5.83 17.81
CA PHE A 58 4.49 4.48 17.33
C PHE A 58 5.08 3.47 18.33
N TYR A 59 6.33 3.64 18.75
CA TYR A 59 6.98 2.77 19.74
C TYR A 59 6.18 2.68 21.03
N GLN A 60 5.80 3.81 21.60
CA GLN A 60 5.08 3.86 22.88
C GLN A 60 3.73 3.13 22.81
N THR A 61 3.08 3.09 21.65
CA THR A 61 1.81 2.35 21.49
C THR A 61 2.01 0.83 21.39
N PHE A 62 3.17 0.38 20.91
CA PHE A 62 3.43 -1.03 20.63
C PHE A 62 4.40 -1.69 21.62
N GLU A 63 4.99 -0.91 22.55
CA GLU A 63 6.02 -1.33 23.51
C GLU A 63 5.65 -2.58 24.29
N ASP A 64 4.41 -2.66 24.79
CA ASP A 64 3.96 -3.76 25.64
C ASP A 64 3.56 -5.02 24.86
N SER A 65 3.39 -4.93 23.54
CA SER A 65 2.71 -5.97 22.75
C SER A 65 3.58 -6.64 21.69
N VAL A 66 4.58 -5.93 21.14
CA VAL A 66 5.24 -6.33 19.89
C VAL A 66 6.71 -5.92 19.89
N LEU A 67 7.57 -6.82 19.40
CA LEU A 67 8.97 -6.48 19.12
C LEU A 67 9.05 -5.78 17.76
N ILE A 68 9.43 -4.50 17.78
CA ILE A 68 9.51 -3.67 16.57
C ILE A 68 10.94 -3.61 16.05
N ASP A 69 11.15 -4.11 14.84
CA ASP A 69 12.41 -4.01 14.09
C ASP A 69 12.35 -2.82 13.11
N TYR A 70 13.27 -1.88 13.31
CA TYR A 70 13.40 -0.61 12.59
C TYR A 70 14.82 -0.45 12.02
N SER A 71 15.60 -1.52 12.00
CA SER A 71 17.00 -1.54 11.53
C SER A 71 17.13 -1.01 10.09
N GLN A 72 16.11 -1.25 9.26
CA GLN A 72 16.06 -0.84 7.86
C GLN A 72 15.83 0.67 7.68
N LEU A 73 15.26 1.37 8.68
CA LEU A 73 15.00 2.82 8.62
C LEU A 73 16.29 3.67 8.70
N LYS A 74 17.35 3.16 9.35
CA LYS A 74 18.61 3.90 9.56
C LYS A 74 19.55 3.92 8.35
N LYS A 75 19.20 3.31 7.22
CA LYS A 75 20.11 3.11 6.07
C LYS A 75 20.34 4.36 5.19
N HIS A 76 20.18 5.56 5.73
CA HIS A 76 20.61 6.78 5.04
C HIS A 76 22.07 7.12 5.38
N SER A 77 22.99 6.45 4.69
CA SER A 77 24.21 7.10 4.18
C SER A 77 23.94 7.38 2.69
N PRO A 78 24.35 8.53 2.11
CA PRO A 78 23.93 8.95 0.78
C PRO A 78 24.70 8.14 -0.27
N VAL A 79 24.27 6.92 -0.54
CA VAL A 79 24.74 6.17 -1.70
C VAL A 79 23.62 6.16 -2.72
N ASN A 80 23.85 6.93 -3.79
CA ASN A 80 23.06 6.98 -5.00
C ASN A 80 23.03 5.61 -5.69
N HIS A 81 22.23 4.68 -5.17
CA HIS A 81 21.85 3.50 -5.93
C HIS A 81 20.73 3.91 -6.88
N ILE A 82 21.13 4.17 -8.13
CA ILE A 82 20.22 4.25 -9.29
C ILE A 82 19.49 2.90 -9.36
N ILE A 83 18.32 2.82 -8.75
CA ILE A 83 17.42 1.68 -8.93
C ILE A 83 16.94 1.76 -10.37
N LYS A 84 17.58 0.99 -11.26
CA LYS A 84 17.09 0.79 -12.63
C LYS A 84 15.75 0.07 -12.54
N LYS A 85 14.66 0.83 -12.51
CA LYS A 85 13.29 0.30 -12.56
C LYS A 85 13.15 -0.43 -13.89
N LYS A 86 13.05 -1.76 -13.87
CA LYS A 86 12.71 -2.55 -15.05
C LYS A 86 11.27 -2.20 -15.43
N ILE A 87 11.09 -1.31 -16.40
CA ILE A 87 9.80 -1.04 -17.02
C ILE A 87 9.51 -2.28 -17.86
N ILE A 88 8.66 -3.18 -17.34
CA ILE A 88 8.10 -4.26 -18.16
C ILE A 88 7.09 -3.57 -19.10
N PRO A 89 7.25 -3.66 -20.43
CA PRO A 89 6.24 -3.15 -21.35
C PRO A 89 4.92 -3.89 -21.08
N TYR A 90 3.89 -3.14 -20.68
CA TYR A 90 2.55 -3.68 -20.65
C TYR A 90 2.01 -3.66 -22.07
N GLU A 91 1.90 -4.82 -22.69
CA GLU A 91 1.15 -4.97 -23.93
C GLU A 91 -0.34 -4.72 -23.64
N PRO A 92 -0.98 -3.73 -24.29
CA PRO A 92 -2.41 -3.51 -24.12
C PRO A 92 -3.16 -4.75 -24.64
N LYS A 93 -3.89 -5.41 -23.74
CA LYS A 93 -4.79 -6.51 -24.11
C LYS A 93 -5.73 -6.04 -25.22
N SER A 94 -5.72 -6.73 -26.35
CA SER A 94 -6.60 -6.44 -27.47
C SER A 94 -8.05 -6.57 -26.99
N ILE A 95 -8.81 -5.48 -27.13
CA ILE A 95 -10.23 -5.47 -26.79
C ILE A 95 -10.93 -6.39 -27.81
N PRO A 96 -11.58 -7.49 -27.40
CA PRO A 96 -12.30 -8.34 -28.35
C PRO A 96 -13.38 -7.50 -29.04
N ARG A 97 -13.51 -7.63 -30.37
CA ARG A 97 -14.58 -6.97 -31.13
C ARG A 97 -15.92 -7.47 -30.61
N LEU A 98 -16.59 -6.65 -29.80
CA LEU A 98 -17.96 -6.90 -29.36
C LEU A 98 -18.87 -6.95 -30.60
N SER A 99 -19.63 -8.04 -30.76
CA SER A 99 -20.64 -8.17 -31.82
C SER A 99 -21.69 -7.06 -31.71
N SER A 100 -22.28 -6.65 -32.84
CA SER A 100 -23.31 -5.59 -32.86
C SER A 100 -24.47 -5.90 -31.91
N LEU A 101 -24.91 -7.16 -31.88
CA LEU A 101 -25.96 -7.66 -30.99
C LEU A 101 -25.70 -7.35 -29.51
N TYR A 102 -24.45 -7.48 -29.05
CA TYR A 102 -24.12 -7.22 -27.66
C TYR A 102 -24.14 -5.72 -27.34
N ARG A 103 -23.79 -4.86 -28.31
CA ARG A 103 -23.91 -3.40 -28.15
C ARG A 103 -25.37 -2.97 -28.02
N GLU A 104 -26.25 -3.55 -28.82
CA GLU A 104 -27.69 -3.30 -28.76
C GLU A 104 -28.28 -3.72 -27.41
N GLN A 105 -27.86 -4.88 -26.89
CA GLN A 105 -28.28 -5.35 -25.58
C GLN A 105 -27.86 -4.38 -24.45
N LEU A 106 -26.68 -3.76 -24.55
CA LEU A 106 -26.23 -2.73 -23.60
C LEU A 106 -27.07 -1.46 -23.68
N VAL A 107 -27.47 -1.03 -24.88
CA VAL A 107 -28.33 0.14 -25.07
C VAL A 107 -29.71 -0.09 -24.45
N LEU A 108 -30.32 -1.26 -24.68
CA LEU A 108 -31.63 -1.62 -24.11
C LEU A 108 -31.61 -1.71 -22.57
N LYS A 109 -30.46 -2.02 -21.98
CA LYS A 109 -30.27 -2.11 -20.52
C LYS A 109 -29.84 -0.79 -19.87
N ARG A 110 -29.73 0.33 -20.59
CA ARG A 110 -29.45 1.64 -19.96
C ARG A 110 -30.71 2.15 -19.27
N TYR A 111 -30.71 2.14 -17.94
CA TYR A 111 -31.78 2.67 -17.08
C TYR A 111 -31.83 4.20 -16.96
N SER A 112 -30.98 4.93 -17.70
CA SER A 112 -30.99 6.39 -17.70
C SER A 112 -31.70 6.90 -18.95
N LYS A 113 -32.83 7.58 -18.78
CA LYS A 113 -33.40 8.44 -19.81
C LYS A 113 -32.38 9.54 -20.13
N ILE A 114 -32.06 9.70 -21.41
CA ILE A 114 -31.41 10.91 -21.90
C ILE A 114 -32.56 11.92 -22.04
N GLN A 115 -32.45 13.03 -21.32
CA GLN A 115 -33.42 14.13 -21.29
C GLN A 115 -32.93 15.27 -22.18
#